data_AF-A0AAW5C0M8-F1
#
_entry.id   AF-A0AAW5C0M8-F1
#
_cell.length_a   1.000
_cell.length_b   1.000
_cell.length_c   1.000
_cell.angle_alpha   90.00
_cell.angle_beta   90.00
_cell.angle_gamma   90.00
#
_symmetry.space_group_name_H-M   'P 1'
#
loop_
_entity.id
_entity.type
_entity.pdbx_description
1 polymer ?
#
loop_
_entity_poly.entity_id
_entity_poly.type
_entity_poly.pdbx_seq_one_letter_code
_entity_poly.pdbx_strand_id
1 'polypeptide(L)'
;MMAETSIPGSFKIFPILRQNWPYYLVGTAVIIIIKVFYGHAAASRLTWILTPTAWWVRTLSRIPFEYDPIAGYVNYPLRFIIAPSCSGVQFMMIVIAMLIFSYVHRMDTRKKKIIWTLFSFGVSYLSTVFVNGFRILLSIYLPASLPVWLHNPRLYEGWLTRGRLHTMTGVAVYFTSLFILYHGAGHISGKPFPTWSPPLFWYVFLVLGLPFLNSAYKNNGPRFLEYAALLAAVCTVILFLFFLAGRMRRHFMKRHGNTAVDKN
;
A
#
# COMPACT_ATOMS: atom_id res chain seq x y z
N MET A 1 -20.08 -50.94 -18.95
CA MET A 1 -20.20 -49.47 -18.99
C MET A 1 -20.26 -48.96 -17.56
N MET A 2 -19.13 -48.59 -16.97
CA MET A 2 -19.09 -47.73 -15.79
C MET A 2 -18.20 -46.56 -16.15
N ALA A 3 -18.81 -45.39 -16.27
CA ALA A 3 -18.11 -44.14 -16.54
C ALA A 3 -17.46 -43.69 -15.22
N GLU A 4 -16.14 -43.78 -15.15
CA GLU A 4 -15.36 -43.08 -14.13
C GLU A 4 -15.53 -41.57 -14.33
N THR A 5 -16.29 -40.96 -13.44
CA THR A 5 -16.36 -39.50 -13.28
C THR A 5 -15.02 -39.00 -12.75
N SER A 6 -14.13 -38.63 -13.66
CA SER A 6 -12.89 -37.93 -13.34
C SER A 6 -13.21 -36.60 -12.65
N ILE A 7 -12.76 -36.46 -11.40
CA ILE A 7 -12.87 -35.23 -10.62
C ILE A 7 -11.99 -34.16 -11.27
N PRO A 8 -12.54 -33.01 -11.72
CA PRO A 8 -11.74 -31.96 -12.31
C PRO A 8 -11.11 -31.11 -11.20
N GLY A 9 -9.80 -30.88 -11.28
CA GLY A 9 -9.18 -29.74 -10.60
C GLY A 9 -8.33 -30.05 -9.37
N SER A 10 -7.35 -30.95 -9.48
CA SER A 10 -6.13 -30.82 -8.68
C SER A 10 -5.45 -29.51 -9.06
N PHE A 11 -5.65 -28.47 -8.25
CA PHE A 11 -4.96 -27.18 -8.30
C PHE A 11 -3.45 -27.41 -8.50
N LYS A 12 -2.95 -27.16 -9.72
CA LYS A 12 -1.53 -27.32 -10.10
C LYS A 12 -0.65 -26.23 -9.47
N ILE A 13 -0.71 -26.05 -8.15
CA ILE A 13 0.07 -25.05 -7.38
C ILE A 13 1.55 -25.44 -7.36
N PHE A 14 1.85 -26.71 -7.14
CA PHE A 14 3.21 -27.25 -7.06
C PHE A 14 4.09 -27.02 -8.30
N PRO A 15 3.65 -27.32 -9.54
CA PRO A 15 4.48 -27.07 -10.73
C PRO A 15 4.69 -25.57 -10.99
N ILE A 16 3.73 -24.71 -10.64
CA ILE A 16 3.85 -23.25 -10.77
C ILE A 16 4.90 -22.71 -9.80
N LEU A 17 4.91 -23.15 -8.54
CA LEU A 17 5.95 -22.75 -7.58
C LEU A 17 7.32 -23.28 -8.01
N ARG A 18 7.42 -24.54 -8.44
CA ARG A 18 8.70 -25.16 -8.81
C ARG A 18 9.36 -24.48 -10.01
N GLN A 19 8.61 -23.86 -10.91
CA GLN A 19 9.19 -23.13 -12.05
C GLN A 19 9.54 -21.67 -11.73
N ASN A 20 8.91 -21.07 -10.72
CA ASN A 20 9.01 -19.64 -10.41
C ASN A 20 9.73 -19.32 -9.09
N TRP A 21 10.18 -20.34 -8.35
CA TRP A 21 10.82 -20.18 -7.04
C TRP A 21 12.00 -19.19 -7.01
N PRO A 22 12.86 -19.03 -8.04
CA PRO A 22 13.99 -18.10 -7.94
C PRO A 22 13.51 -16.65 -7.80
N TYR A 23 12.46 -16.27 -8.52
CA TYR A 23 11.91 -14.91 -8.47
C TYR A 23 11.21 -14.62 -7.14
N TYR A 24 10.52 -15.62 -6.58
CA TYR A 24 9.94 -15.53 -5.24
C TYR A 24 11.01 -15.43 -4.16
N LEU A 25 12.10 -16.18 -4.29
CA LEU A 25 13.22 -16.10 -3.37
C LEU A 25 13.91 -14.73 -3.45
N VAL A 26 14.12 -14.18 -4.65
CA VAL A 26 14.66 -12.83 -4.83
C VAL A 26 13.73 -11.78 -4.20
N GLY A 27 12.41 -11.86 -4.43
CA GLY A 27 11.44 -10.96 -3.81
C GLY A 27 11.46 -11.02 -2.28
N THR A 28 11.45 -12.23 -1.70
CA THR A 28 11.55 -12.42 -0.25
C THR A 28 12.88 -11.92 0.31
N ALA A 29 14.00 -12.24 -0.34
CA ALA A 29 15.33 -11.81 0.09
C ALA A 29 15.42 -10.28 0.13
N VAL A 30 14.94 -9.59 -0.91
CA VAL A 30 14.90 -8.12 -0.95
C VAL A 30 14.04 -7.56 0.17
N ILE A 31 12.86 -8.11 0.42
CA ILE A 31 11.99 -7.68 1.53
C ILE A 31 12.69 -7.85 2.89
N ILE A 32 13.38 -8.98 3.10
CA ILE A 32 14.13 -9.24 4.35
C ILE A 32 15.30 -8.26 4.49
N ILE A 33 16.09 -8.05 3.44
CA ILE A 33 17.23 -7.12 3.45
C ILE A 33 16.74 -5.71 3.80
N ILE A 34 15.68 -5.24 3.12
CA ILE A 34 15.08 -3.93 3.40
C ILE A 34 14.59 -3.85 4.84
N LYS A 35 13.91 -4.90 5.35
CA LYS A 35 13.40 -4.92 6.73
C LYS A 35 14.53 -4.84 7.76
N VAL A 36 15.59 -5.61 7.58
CA VAL A 36 16.76 -5.63 8.49
C VAL A 36 17.46 -4.28 8.48
N PHE A 37 17.67 -3.71 7.30
CA PHE A 37 18.26 -2.38 7.14
C PHE A 37 17.39 -1.29 7.78
N TYR A 38 16.08 -1.32 7.53
CA TYR A 38 15.10 -0.36 8.05
C TYR A 38 14.94 -0.40 9.57
N GLY A 39 14.94 -1.60 10.18
CA GLY A 39 14.65 -1.77 11.60
C GLY A 39 15.58 -1.02 12.55
N HIS A 40 16.80 -0.69 12.11
CA HIS A 40 17.81 0.04 12.89
C HIS A 40 18.29 1.32 12.20
N ALA A 41 17.62 1.77 11.13
CA ALA A 41 18.10 2.88 10.34
C ALA A 41 17.85 4.23 11.02
N ALA A 42 18.92 4.97 11.31
CA ALA A 42 18.85 6.41 11.54
C ALA A 42 18.39 7.15 10.27
N ALA A 43 17.91 8.39 10.41
CA ALA A 43 17.45 9.21 9.28
C ALA A 43 18.50 9.33 8.16
N SER A 44 19.79 9.43 8.53
CA SER A 44 20.91 9.48 7.59
C SER A 44 21.00 8.28 6.65
N ARG A 45 20.65 7.09 7.12
CA ARG A 45 20.67 5.84 6.33
C ARG A 45 19.46 5.69 5.41
N LEU A 46 18.42 6.51 5.60
CA LEU A 46 17.20 6.51 4.78
C LEU A 46 17.13 7.69 3.80
N THR A 47 18.22 8.46 3.65
CA THR A 47 18.31 9.59 2.71
C THR A 47 17.95 9.18 1.27
N TRP A 48 18.33 7.99 0.83
CA TRP A 48 17.98 7.48 -0.51
C TRP A 48 16.48 7.48 -0.82
N ILE A 49 15.59 7.39 0.19
CA ILE A 49 14.13 7.49 0.01
C ILE A 49 13.55 8.77 0.62
N LEU A 50 14.12 9.27 1.71
CA LEU A 50 13.68 10.49 2.38
C LEU A 50 13.99 11.73 1.56
N THR A 51 15.16 11.82 0.95
CA THR A 51 15.57 12.97 0.11
C THR A 51 14.64 13.17 -1.09
N PRO A 52 14.38 12.16 -1.95
CA PRO A 52 13.45 12.34 -3.06
C PRO A 52 12.02 12.59 -2.59
N THR A 53 11.60 11.97 -1.47
CA THR A 53 10.27 12.24 -0.89
C THR A 53 10.16 13.69 -0.39
N ALA A 54 11.15 14.19 0.35
CA ALA A 54 11.18 15.55 0.88
C ALA A 54 11.25 16.58 -0.24
N TRP A 55 12.03 16.31 -1.30
CA TRP A 55 12.05 17.12 -2.51
C TRP A 55 10.67 17.18 -3.19
N TRP A 56 9.98 16.05 -3.29
CA TRP A 56 8.64 16.00 -3.89
C TRP A 56 7.62 16.77 -3.05
N VAL A 57 7.63 16.60 -1.73
CA VAL A 57 6.77 17.34 -0.80
C VAL A 57 7.07 18.84 -0.87
N ARG A 58 8.35 19.25 -0.89
CA ARG A 58 8.77 20.65 -1.04
C ARG A 58 8.26 21.26 -2.34
N THR A 59 8.35 20.51 -3.44
CA THR A 59 7.87 20.97 -4.75
C THR A 59 6.36 21.21 -4.75
N LEU A 60 5.58 20.28 -4.17
CA LEU A 60 4.11 20.39 -4.13
C LEU A 60 3.61 21.44 -3.14
N SER A 61 4.20 21.50 -1.94
CA SER A 61 3.73 22.36 -0.85
C SER A 61 4.33 23.76 -0.86
N ARG A 62 5.46 23.95 -1.58
CA ARG A 62 6.35 25.11 -1.49
C ARG A 62 6.90 25.37 -0.08
N ILE A 63 6.85 24.38 0.81
CA ILE A 63 7.40 24.46 2.17
C ILE A 63 8.88 24.05 2.14
N PRO A 64 9.81 24.87 2.67
CA PRO A 64 11.21 24.50 2.76
C PRO A 64 11.40 23.43 3.83
N PHE A 65 12.13 22.37 3.50
CA PHE A 65 12.54 21.35 4.46
C PHE A 65 14.06 21.31 4.49
N GLU A 66 14.62 21.46 5.69
CA GLU A 66 16.06 21.41 5.95
C GLU A 66 16.45 20.01 6.43
N TYR A 67 17.61 19.54 6.01
CA TYR A 67 18.08 18.21 6.41
C TYR A 67 18.79 18.29 7.76
N ASP A 68 18.28 17.51 8.72
CA ASP A 68 18.88 17.25 10.02
C ASP A 68 19.35 15.77 10.07
N PRO A 69 20.64 15.50 10.40
CA PRO A 69 21.19 14.14 10.42
C PRO A 69 20.53 13.18 11.43
N ILE A 70 19.92 13.71 12.49
CA ILE A 70 19.31 12.96 13.59
C ILE A 70 17.82 12.79 13.35
N ALA A 71 17.12 13.89 13.09
CA ALA A 71 15.66 13.92 12.98
C ALA A 71 15.14 13.59 11.57
N GLY A 72 15.93 13.82 10.52
CA GLY A 72 15.49 13.75 9.13
C GLY A 72 15.21 15.14 8.56
N TYR A 73 14.16 15.30 7.74
CA TYR A 73 13.87 16.60 7.14
C TYR A 73 12.92 17.42 8.01
N VAL A 74 13.35 18.60 8.47
CA VAL A 74 12.64 19.43 9.43
C VAL A 74 12.17 20.74 8.82
N ASN A 75 11.01 21.23 9.29
CA ASN A 75 10.59 22.60 9.11
C ASN A 75 10.25 23.20 10.48
N TYR A 76 11.08 24.14 10.94
CA TYR A 76 10.93 24.77 12.26
C TYR A 76 9.64 25.61 12.38
N PRO A 77 9.27 26.46 11.40
CA PRO A 77 8.05 27.26 11.50
C PRO A 77 6.77 26.43 11.67
N LEU A 78 6.65 25.32 10.95
CA LEU A 78 5.49 24.41 11.01
C LEU A 78 5.60 23.35 12.10
N ARG A 79 6.74 23.28 12.81
CA ARG A 79 7.07 22.23 13.78
C ARG A 79 6.79 20.83 13.23
N PHE A 80 7.14 20.60 11.96
CA PHE A 80 6.88 19.36 11.25
C PHE A 80 8.19 18.66 10.88
N ILE A 81 8.25 17.35 11.07
CA ILE A 81 9.44 16.53 10.84
C ILE A 81 9.06 15.34 9.94
N ILE A 82 9.79 15.19 8.84
CA ILE A 82 9.78 14.00 8.00
C ILE A 82 10.84 13.03 8.56
N ALA A 83 10.42 12.27 9.56
CA ALA A 83 11.23 11.29 10.27
C ALA A 83 11.33 9.95 9.49
N PRO A 84 12.16 8.99 9.93
CA PRO A 84 12.19 7.62 9.40
C PRO A 84 10.83 6.93 9.28
N SER A 85 9.89 7.22 10.19
CA SER A 85 8.48 6.73 10.15
C SER A 85 7.69 7.28 8.94
N CYS A 86 8.15 8.37 8.35
CA CYS A 86 7.61 8.97 7.14
C CYS A 86 8.29 8.47 5.86
N SER A 87 9.17 7.47 5.91
CA SER A 87 9.93 7.01 4.74
C SER A 87 9.11 6.26 3.69
N GLY A 88 8.01 5.63 4.08
CA GLY A 88 7.19 4.81 3.17
C GLY A 88 7.81 3.46 2.80
N VAL A 89 8.95 3.08 3.38
CA VAL A 89 9.64 1.80 3.09
C VAL A 89 8.73 0.59 3.30
N GLN A 90 7.85 0.63 4.32
CA GLN A 90 6.86 -0.42 4.53
C GLN A 90 5.89 -0.57 3.35
N PHE A 91 5.42 0.55 2.79
CA PHE A 91 4.58 0.53 1.58
C PHE A 91 5.34 -0.02 0.38
N MET A 92 6.61 0.34 0.23
CA MET A 92 7.48 -0.21 -0.83
C MET A 92 7.56 -1.74 -0.75
N MET A 93 7.79 -2.32 0.45
CA MET A 93 7.80 -3.77 0.65
C MET A 93 6.46 -4.42 0.27
N ILE A 94 5.33 -3.76 0.59
CA ILE A 94 3.99 -4.25 0.22
C ILE A 94 3.82 -4.27 -1.29
N VAL A 95 4.23 -3.21 -1.99
CA VAL A 95 4.13 -3.13 -3.46
C VAL A 95 5.04 -4.19 -4.11
N ILE A 96 6.27 -4.38 -3.63
CA ILE A 96 7.18 -5.44 -4.10
C ILE A 96 6.52 -6.82 -3.96
N ALA A 97 6.03 -7.13 -2.75
CA ALA A 97 5.39 -8.41 -2.50
C ALA A 97 4.18 -8.62 -3.41
N MET A 98 3.31 -7.62 -3.48
CA MET A 98 2.11 -7.69 -4.32
C MET A 98 2.46 -7.92 -5.80
N LEU A 99 3.39 -7.17 -6.38
CA LEU A 99 3.73 -7.26 -7.79
C LEU A 99 4.46 -8.57 -8.14
N ILE A 100 5.37 -9.02 -7.28
CA ILE A 100 6.13 -10.25 -7.53
C ILE A 100 5.25 -11.48 -7.33
N PHE A 101 4.63 -11.64 -6.17
CA PHE A 101 3.88 -12.85 -5.85
C PHE A 101 2.60 -12.99 -6.68
N SER A 102 1.93 -11.87 -7.00
CA SER A 102 0.66 -11.91 -7.74
C SER A 102 0.81 -12.04 -9.26
N TYR A 103 1.94 -11.59 -9.86
CA TYR A 103 2.07 -11.50 -11.32
C TYR A 103 3.25 -12.25 -11.94
N VAL A 104 4.35 -12.54 -11.23
CA VAL A 104 5.52 -13.21 -11.86
C VAL A 104 5.17 -14.55 -12.47
N HIS A 105 4.37 -15.37 -11.78
CA HIS A 105 3.95 -16.68 -12.30
C HIS A 105 3.08 -16.59 -13.55
N ARG A 106 2.48 -15.43 -13.80
CA ARG A 106 1.61 -15.19 -14.95
C ARG A 106 2.41 -14.80 -16.19
N MET A 107 3.71 -14.58 -16.09
CA MET A 107 4.56 -14.25 -17.23
C MET A 107 4.98 -15.54 -17.95
N ASP A 108 4.75 -15.61 -19.26
CA ASP A 108 4.91 -16.86 -20.02
C ASP A 108 6.39 -17.22 -20.27
N THR A 109 7.26 -16.20 -20.43
CA THR A 109 8.68 -16.41 -20.80
C THR A 109 9.64 -15.97 -19.69
N ARG A 110 10.83 -16.59 -19.63
CA ARG A 110 11.90 -16.21 -18.68
C ARG A 110 12.30 -14.73 -18.84
N LYS A 111 12.40 -14.24 -20.09
CA LYS A 111 12.68 -12.83 -20.38
C LYS A 111 11.61 -11.91 -19.77
N LYS A 112 10.32 -12.22 -19.98
CA LYS A 112 9.21 -11.44 -19.39
C LYS A 112 9.23 -11.49 -17.86
N LYS A 113 9.57 -12.63 -17.24
CA LYS A 113 9.70 -12.75 -15.77
C LYS A 113 10.81 -11.85 -15.21
N ILE A 114 11.97 -11.81 -15.86
CA ILE A 114 13.09 -10.95 -15.46
C ILE A 114 12.70 -9.47 -15.59
N ILE A 115 12.17 -9.08 -16.76
CA ILE A 115 11.72 -7.71 -17.00
C ILE A 115 10.65 -7.30 -15.98
N TRP A 116 9.69 -8.17 -15.70
CA TRP A 116 8.64 -7.91 -14.71
C TRP A 116 9.18 -7.76 -13.29
N THR A 117 10.18 -8.56 -12.91
CA THR A 117 10.82 -8.48 -11.59
C THR A 117 11.56 -7.14 -11.43
N LEU A 118 12.35 -6.74 -12.44
CA LEU A 118 13.04 -5.44 -12.44
C LEU A 118 12.03 -4.27 -12.43
N PHE A 119 10.99 -4.36 -13.26
CA PHE A 119 9.90 -3.39 -13.30
C PHE A 119 9.20 -3.28 -11.93
N SER A 120 8.98 -4.40 -11.24
CA SER A 120 8.34 -4.42 -9.92
C SER A 120 9.15 -3.63 -8.89
N PHE A 121 10.48 -3.77 -8.89
CA PHE A 121 11.35 -2.98 -8.01
C PHE A 121 11.32 -1.49 -8.37
N GLY A 122 11.47 -1.14 -9.65
CA GLY A 122 11.42 0.25 -10.11
C GLY A 122 10.09 0.93 -9.78
N VAL A 123 8.96 0.30 -10.12
CA VAL A 123 7.62 0.82 -9.81
C VAL A 123 7.39 0.93 -8.32
N SER A 124 7.82 -0.05 -7.51
CA SER A 124 7.65 0.03 -6.06
C SER A 124 8.36 1.25 -5.47
N TYR A 125 9.57 1.56 -5.91
CA TYR A 125 10.32 2.72 -5.44
C TYR A 125 9.65 4.03 -5.87
N LEU A 126 9.38 4.19 -7.17
CA LEU A 126 8.78 5.40 -7.72
C LEU A 126 7.40 5.68 -7.13
N SER A 127 6.54 4.65 -7.06
CA SER A 127 5.22 4.77 -6.44
C SER A 127 5.33 5.07 -4.95
N THR A 128 6.34 4.55 -4.25
CA THR A 128 6.54 4.91 -2.84
C THR A 128 6.86 6.39 -2.69
N VAL A 129 7.84 6.93 -3.40
CA VAL A 129 8.19 8.36 -3.33
C VAL A 129 6.95 9.23 -3.63
N PHE A 130 6.22 8.89 -4.68
CA PHE A 130 5.03 9.64 -5.13
C PHE A 130 3.89 9.58 -4.10
N VAL A 131 3.42 8.39 -3.77
CA VAL A 131 2.28 8.16 -2.87
C VAL A 131 2.59 8.62 -1.45
N ASN A 132 3.82 8.37 -0.98
CA ASN A 132 4.26 8.81 0.33
C ASN A 132 4.37 10.34 0.43
N GLY A 133 4.76 11.03 -0.65
CA GLY A 133 4.69 12.48 -0.71
C GLY A 133 3.26 13.00 -0.47
N PHE A 134 2.26 12.41 -1.13
CA PHE A 134 0.85 12.75 -0.87
C PHE A 134 0.41 12.46 0.56
N ARG A 135 0.83 11.32 1.13
CA ARG A 135 0.55 11.00 2.55
C ARG A 135 1.09 12.08 3.48
N ILE A 136 2.33 12.53 3.26
CA ILE A 136 2.96 13.58 4.08
C ILE A 136 2.21 14.90 3.88
N LEU A 137 1.90 15.26 2.64
CA LEU A 137 1.16 16.47 2.30
C LEU A 137 -0.21 16.52 2.99
N LEU A 138 -0.95 15.41 2.91
CA LEU A 138 -2.23 15.26 3.62
C LEU A 138 -2.02 15.31 5.14
N SER A 139 -0.94 14.75 5.69
CA SER A 139 -0.67 14.85 7.13
C SER A 139 -0.38 16.29 7.58
N ILE A 140 0.11 17.15 6.70
CA ILE A 140 0.35 18.58 6.97
C ILE A 140 -0.97 19.36 6.91
N TYR A 141 -1.74 19.19 5.83
CA TYR A 141 -2.94 20.02 5.59
C TYR A 141 -4.22 19.50 6.25
N LEU A 142 -4.39 18.18 6.37
CA LEU A 142 -5.64 17.60 6.88
C LEU A 142 -5.97 18.12 8.30
N PRO A 143 -5.03 18.14 9.27
CA PRO A 143 -5.30 18.73 10.59
C PRO A 143 -5.71 20.20 10.54
N ALA A 144 -5.20 20.98 9.58
CA ALA A 144 -5.50 22.41 9.43
C ALA A 144 -6.85 22.65 8.74
N SER A 145 -7.30 21.75 7.87
CA SER A 145 -8.57 21.86 7.13
C SER A 145 -9.78 21.22 7.84
N LEU A 146 -9.55 20.57 8.98
CA LEU A 146 -10.60 19.87 9.70
C LEU A 146 -11.61 20.87 10.29
N PRO A 147 -12.93 20.74 10.01
CA PRO A 147 -13.93 21.70 10.45
C PRO A 147 -13.91 21.91 11.97
N VAL A 148 -14.20 23.13 12.42
CA VAL A 148 -14.29 23.50 13.84
C VAL A 148 -15.27 22.59 14.61
N TRP A 149 -16.29 22.04 13.94
CA TRP A 149 -17.24 21.08 14.54
C TRP A 149 -16.62 19.71 14.88
N LEU A 150 -15.51 19.32 14.23
CA LEU A 150 -14.71 18.16 14.64
C LEU A 150 -13.64 18.50 15.69
N HIS A 151 -13.37 19.78 15.96
CA HIS A 151 -12.54 20.25 17.07
C HIS A 151 -13.27 20.20 18.43
N ASN A 152 -14.40 19.50 18.50
CA ASN A 152 -15.01 19.13 19.78
C ASN A 152 -13.93 18.45 20.66
N PRO A 153 -13.57 19.02 21.82
CA PRO A 153 -12.44 18.53 22.62
C PRO A 153 -12.63 17.05 22.99
N ARG A 154 -13.87 16.61 23.21
CA ARG A 154 -14.19 15.19 23.47
C ARG A 154 -13.87 14.22 22.31
N LEU A 155 -14.03 14.65 21.06
CA LEU A 155 -13.76 13.82 19.88
C LEU A 155 -12.27 13.88 19.47
N TYR A 156 -11.65 15.05 19.62
CA TYR A 156 -10.24 15.26 19.28
C TYR A 156 -9.28 14.62 20.31
N GLU A 157 -9.58 14.75 21.61
CA GLU A 157 -8.78 14.14 22.68
C GLU A 157 -8.96 12.61 22.74
N GLY A 158 -10.15 12.10 22.40
CA GLY A 158 -10.47 10.68 22.49
C GLY A 158 -10.20 9.87 21.22
N TRP A 159 -10.72 10.28 20.06
CA TRP A 159 -10.76 9.44 18.85
C TRP A 159 -9.79 9.91 17.76
N LEU A 160 -9.69 11.22 17.53
CA LEU A 160 -8.95 11.82 16.42
C LEU A 160 -7.59 12.43 16.80
N THR A 161 -6.86 11.79 17.70
CA THR A 161 -5.53 12.24 18.12
C THR A 161 -4.58 12.34 16.91
N ARG A 162 -3.61 13.26 16.97
CA ARG A 162 -2.65 13.52 15.86
C ARG A 162 -1.99 12.24 15.31
N GLY A 163 -1.63 11.30 16.20
CA GLY A 163 -1.06 10.01 15.80
C GLY A 163 -2.04 9.06 15.10
N ARG A 164 -3.31 9.01 15.56
CA ARG A 164 -4.37 8.21 14.92
C ARG A 164 -4.73 8.78 13.55
N LEU A 165 -4.86 10.10 13.44
CA LEU A 165 -5.12 10.78 12.17
C LEU A 165 -3.99 10.51 11.17
N HIS A 166 -2.73 10.65 11.58
CA HIS A 166 -1.59 10.31 10.72
C HIS A 166 -1.61 8.85 10.25
N THR A 167 -1.99 7.92 11.14
CA THR A 167 -2.16 6.50 10.81
C THR A 167 -3.31 6.29 9.83
N MET A 168 -4.47 6.90 10.06
CA MET A 168 -5.64 6.81 9.18
C MET A 168 -5.32 7.36 7.78
N THR A 169 -4.66 8.53 7.70
CA THR A 169 -4.21 9.11 6.44
C THR A 169 -3.24 8.17 5.72
N GLY A 170 -2.28 7.59 6.45
CA GLY A 170 -1.35 6.58 5.92
C GLY A 170 -2.08 5.37 5.34
N VAL A 171 -3.01 4.78 6.10
CA VAL A 171 -3.80 3.62 5.66
C VAL A 171 -4.65 3.98 4.45
N ALA A 172 -5.34 5.12 4.48
CA ALA A 172 -6.21 5.52 3.38
C ALA A 172 -5.44 5.71 2.07
N VAL A 173 -4.31 6.43 2.13
CA VAL A 173 -3.49 6.71 0.96
C VAL A 173 -2.85 5.43 0.43
N TYR A 174 -2.15 4.67 1.29
CA TYR A 174 -1.45 3.46 0.85
C TYR A 174 -2.38 2.36 0.37
N PHE A 175 -3.46 2.09 1.10
CA PHE A 175 -4.40 1.05 0.72
C PHE A 175 -5.06 1.38 -0.63
N THR A 176 -5.54 2.61 -0.81
CA THR A 176 -6.14 3.05 -2.08
C THR A 176 -5.15 2.98 -3.24
N SER A 177 -3.92 3.47 -3.05
CA SER A 177 -2.88 3.40 -4.08
C SER A 177 -2.49 1.97 -4.43
N LEU A 178 -2.52 1.04 -3.46
CA LEU A 178 -2.21 -0.37 -3.70
C LEU A 178 -3.22 -1.01 -4.66
N PHE A 179 -4.51 -0.69 -4.55
CA PHE A 179 -5.53 -1.12 -5.51
C PHE A 179 -5.26 -0.58 -6.92
N ILE A 180 -4.93 0.71 -7.02
CA ILE A 180 -4.62 1.35 -8.31
C ILE A 180 -3.41 0.66 -8.95
N LEU A 181 -2.34 0.43 -8.19
CA LEU A 181 -1.14 -0.25 -8.66
C LEU A 181 -1.43 -1.71 -9.06
N TYR A 182 -2.25 -2.43 -8.29
CA TYR A 182 -2.60 -3.80 -8.60
C TYR A 182 -3.36 -3.93 -9.93
N HIS A 183 -4.40 -3.11 -10.11
CA HIS A 183 -5.18 -3.12 -11.34
C HIS A 183 -4.38 -2.58 -12.52
N GLY A 184 -3.59 -1.52 -12.31
CA GLY A 184 -2.65 -1.00 -13.31
C GLY A 184 -1.64 -2.04 -13.77
N ALA A 185 -1.04 -2.80 -12.84
CA ALA A 185 -0.16 -3.91 -13.16
C ALA A 185 -0.89 -5.03 -13.94
N GLY A 186 -2.16 -5.28 -13.63
CA GLY A 186 -3.01 -6.19 -14.41
C GLY A 186 -3.16 -5.77 -15.86
N HIS A 187 -3.38 -4.48 -16.12
CA HIS A 187 -3.44 -3.93 -17.47
C HIS A 187 -2.08 -3.99 -18.19
N ILE A 188 -0.99 -3.60 -17.51
CA ILE A 188 0.37 -3.61 -18.10
C ILE A 188 0.84 -5.04 -18.40
N SER A 189 0.49 -6.01 -17.56
CA SER A 189 0.82 -7.42 -17.79
C SER A 189 -0.01 -8.07 -18.90
N GLY A 190 -1.05 -7.39 -19.41
CA GLY A 190 -2.02 -7.96 -20.34
C GLY A 190 -2.89 -9.07 -19.72
N LYS A 191 -2.81 -9.27 -18.40
CA LYS A 191 -3.52 -10.31 -17.65
C LYS A 191 -4.28 -9.67 -16.47
N PRO A 192 -5.26 -8.79 -16.75
CA PRO A 192 -6.02 -8.11 -15.70
C PRO A 192 -6.77 -9.16 -14.87
N PHE A 193 -6.68 -9.03 -13.55
CA PHE A 193 -7.37 -9.92 -12.62
C PHE A 193 -8.21 -9.08 -11.67
N PRO A 194 -9.55 -9.11 -11.80
CA PRO A 194 -10.44 -8.22 -11.06
C PRO A 194 -10.68 -8.77 -9.66
N THR A 195 -9.63 -8.86 -8.85
CA THR A 195 -9.72 -9.40 -7.51
C THR A 195 -9.12 -8.43 -6.51
N TRP A 196 -9.88 -8.21 -5.44
CA TRP A 196 -9.58 -7.31 -4.33
C TRP A 196 -8.76 -8.00 -3.23
N SER A 197 -8.68 -9.33 -3.27
CA SER A 197 -7.98 -10.13 -2.27
C SER A 197 -6.46 -9.93 -2.26
N PRO A 198 -5.71 -9.82 -3.40
CA PRO A 198 -4.27 -9.71 -3.30
C PRO A 198 -3.78 -8.40 -2.67
N PRO A 199 -4.32 -7.21 -3.04
CA PRO A 199 -3.98 -5.96 -2.35
C PRO A 199 -4.29 -6.03 -0.85
N LEU A 200 -5.49 -6.51 -0.48
CA LEU A 200 -5.90 -6.64 0.91
C LEU A 200 -4.98 -7.59 1.69
N PHE A 201 -4.71 -8.76 1.13
CA PHE A 201 -3.86 -9.78 1.73
C PHE A 201 -2.46 -9.23 2.01
N TRP A 202 -1.79 -8.67 1.00
CA TRP A 202 -0.41 -8.19 1.16
C TRP A 202 -0.32 -6.99 2.09
N TYR A 203 -1.30 -6.10 2.05
CA TYR A 203 -1.37 -4.97 2.96
C TYR A 203 -1.52 -5.45 4.41
N VAL A 204 -2.53 -6.27 4.72
CA VAL A 204 -2.76 -6.77 6.09
C VAL A 204 -1.59 -7.63 6.56
N PHE A 205 -1.08 -8.52 5.70
CA PHE A 205 0.00 -9.44 6.04
C PHE A 205 1.28 -8.72 6.45
N LEU A 206 1.71 -7.71 5.68
CA LEU A 206 2.94 -6.97 6.02
C LEU A 206 2.70 -5.84 7.02
N VAL A 207 1.51 -5.25 7.09
CA VAL A 207 1.24 -4.19 8.08
C VAL A 207 1.02 -4.75 9.48
N LEU A 208 0.29 -5.85 9.63
CA LEU A 208 0.04 -6.47 10.94
C LEU A 208 1.01 -7.61 11.25
N GLY A 209 1.43 -8.38 10.25
CA GLY A 209 2.34 -9.50 10.47
C GLY A 209 3.74 -9.05 10.90
N LEU A 210 4.25 -7.91 10.41
CA LEU A 210 5.58 -7.44 10.81
C LEU A 210 5.64 -7.03 12.30
N PRO A 211 4.73 -6.19 12.84
CA PRO A 211 4.70 -5.89 14.28
C PRO A 211 4.38 -7.10 15.14
N PHE A 212 3.50 -8.00 14.67
CA PHE A 212 3.16 -9.23 15.38
C PHE A 212 4.40 -10.13 15.59
N LEU A 213 5.21 -10.31 14.54
CA LEU A 213 6.45 -11.09 14.60
C LEU A 213 7.55 -10.42 15.45
N ASN A 214 7.54 -9.09 15.58
CA ASN A 214 8.59 -8.32 16.26
C ASN A 214 8.30 -8.07 17.76
N SER A 215 7.50 -8.93 18.40
CA SER A 215 7.17 -8.88 19.84
C SER A 215 6.31 -7.70 20.32
N ALA A 216 5.73 -6.88 19.43
CA ALA A 216 4.80 -5.82 19.84
C ALA A 216 3.56 -6.37 20.56
N TYR A 217 3.12 -7.58 20.20
CA TYR A 217 2.03 -8.30 20.86
C TYR A 217 2.38 -8.70 22.30
N LYS A 218 3.62 -9.13 22.56
CA LYS A 218 4.05 -9.58 23.90
C LYS A 218 4.20 -8.43 24.90
N ASN A 219 4.61 -7.25 24.44
CA ASN A 219 4.90 -6.12 25.32
C ASN A 219 3.73 -5.14 25.49
N ASN A 220 2.80 -5.05 24.53
CA ASN A 220 1.68 -4.09 24.56
C ASN A 220 0.47 -4.56 23.71
N GLY A 221 -0.03 -5.76 23.99
CA GLY A 221 -1.18 -6.37 23.28
C GLY A 221 -2.39 -5.44 23.05
N PRO A 222 -2.88 -4.69 24.05
CA PRO A 222 -4.04 -3.80 23.87
C PRO A 222 -3.82 -2.70 22.81
N ARG A 223 -2.63 -2.07 22.78
CA ARG A 223 -2.31 -1.03 21.79
C ARG A 223 -2.20 -1.60 20.38
N PHE A 224 -1.70 -2.84 20.24
CA PHE A 224 -1.66 -3.53 18.95
C PHE A 224 -3.08 -3.84 18.45
N LEU A 225 -3.98 -4.28 19.34
CA LEU A 225 -5.39 -4.53 18.99
C LEU A 225 -6.10 -3.25 18.57
N GLU A 226 -5.88 -2.12 19.27
CA GLU A 226 -6.40 -0.82 18.85
C GLU A 226 -5.92 -0.43 17.45
N TYR A 227 -4.62 -0.59 17.18
CA TYR A 227 -4.04 -0.33 15.87
C TYR A 227 -4.64 -1.22 14.77
N ALA A 228 -4.77 -2.52 15.05
CA ALA A 228 -5.35 -3.49 14.12
C ALA A 228 -6.84 -3.21 13.84
N ALA A 229 -7.61 -2.84 14.87
CA ALA A 229 -9.01 -2.46 14.74
C ALA A 229 -9.17 -1.18 13.91
N LEU A 230 -8.35 -0.16 14.16
CA LEU A 230 -8.34 1.07 13.36
C LEU A 230 -8.04 0.78 11.89
N LEU A 231 -7.02 -0.03 11.63
CA LEU A 231 -6.65 -0.45 10.28
C LEU A 231 -7.78 -1.21 9.59
N ALA A 232 -8.41 -2.17 10.27
CA ALA A 232 -9.54 -2.94 9.75
C ALA A 232 -10.75 -2.06 9.45
N ALA A 233 -11.06 -1.09 10.31
CA ALA A 233 -12.15 -0.15 10.11
C ALA A 233 -11.92 0.71 8.84
N VAL A 234 -10.73 1.31 8.71
CA VAL A 234 -10.40 2.15 7.55
C VAL A 234 -10.40 1.34 6.26
N CYS A 235 -9.81 0.14 6.26
CA CYS A 235 -9.84 -0.76 5.09
C CYS A 235 -11.27 -1.13 4.69
N THR A 236 -12.14 -1.45 5.65
CA THR A 236 -13.56 -1.76 5.40
C THR A 236 -14.30 -0.60 4.75
N VAL A 237 -14.12 0.62 5.25
CA VAL A 237 -14.72 1.82 4.66
C VAL A 237 -14.27 2.01 3.22
N ILE A 238 -12.97 1.87 2.93
CA ILE A 238 -12.44 2.04 1.57
C ILE A 238 -12.98 0.96 0.63
N LEU A 239 -13.02 -0.30 1.07
CA LEU A 239 -13.61 -1.39 0.29
C LEU A 239 -15.09 -1.14 -0.01
N PHE A 240 -15.84 -0.63 0.96
CA PHE A 240 -17.23 -0.26 0.78
C PHE A 240 -17.39 0.87 -0.24
N LEU A 241 -16.56 1.91 -0.19
CA LEU A 241 -16.56 3.00 -1.18
C LEU A 241 -16.25 2.48 -2.61
N PHE A 242 -15.26 1.59 -2.75
CA PHE A 242 -14.97 0.95 -4.03
C PHE A 242 -16.13 0.10 -4.54
N PHE A 243 -16.79 -0.64 -3.65
CA PHE A 243 -17.97 -1.43 -3.99
C PHE A 243 -19.13 -0.54 -4.49
N LEU A 244 -19.41 0.56 -3.79
CA LEU A 244 -20.43 1.54 -4.18
C LEU A 244 -20.10 2.18 -5.54
N ALA A 245 -18.88 2.65 -5.73
CA ALA A 245 -18.43 3.23 -7.00
C ALA A 245 -18.57 2.22 -8.16
N GLY A 246 -18.21 0.96 -7.92
CA GLY A 246 -18.38 -0.12 -8.90
C GLY A 246 -19.85 -0.46 -9.20
N ARG A 247 -20.75 -0.36 -8.20
CA ARG A 247 -22.20 -0.52 -8.41
C ARG A 247 -22.78 0.65 -9.21
N MET A 248 -22.41 1.89 -8.88
CA MET A 248 -22.83 3.09 -9.61
C MET A 248 -22.37 3.05 -11.06
N ARG A 249 -21.10 2.72 -11.33
CA ARG A 249 -20.57 2.59 -12.70
C ARG A 249 -21.34 1.55 -13.51
N ARG A 250 -21.62 0.37 -12.94
CA ARG A 250 -22.42 -0.67 -13.61
C ARG A 250 -23.84 -0.21 -13.90
N HIS A 251 -24.47 0.50 -12.97
CA HIS A 251 -25.81 1.05 -13.16
C HIS A 251 -25.84 2.12 -14.26
N PHE A 252 -24.85 3.01 -14.28
CA PHE A 252 -24.71 4.04 -15.31
C PHE A 252 -24.48 3.44 -16.71
N MET A 253 -23.60 2.43 -16.82
CA MET A 253 -23.37 1.72 -18.08
C MET A 253 -24.62 0.99 -18.59
N LYS A 254 -25.40 0.35 -17.70
CA LYS A 254 -26.68 -0.28 -18.08
C LYS A 254 -27.70 0.74 -18.57
N ARG A 255 -27.78 1.92 -17.92
CA ARG A 255 -28.70 2.99 -18.31
C ARG A 255 -28.38 3.55 -19.70
N HIS A 256 -27.09 3.76 -20.02
CA HIS A 256 -26.68 4.23 -21.34
C HIS A 256 -26.71 3.15 -22.44
N GLY A 257 -26.47 1.89 -22.08
CA GLY A 257 -26.62 0.75 -22.99
C GLY A 257 -28.08 0.57 -23.46
N ASN A 258 -29.05 0.66 -22.54
CA ASN A 258 -30.47 0.58 -22.91
C ASN A 258 -30.92 1.75 -23.81
N THR A 259 -30.44 2.97 -23.60
CA THR A 259 -30.79 4.12 -24.44
C THR A 259 -30.20 4.07 -25.87
N ALA A 260 -29.19 3.23 -26.10
CA ALA A 260 -28.62 3.01 -27.44
C ALA A 260 -29.36 1.91 -28.21
N VAL A 261 -30.00 0.96 -27.51
CA VAL A 261 -30.83 -0.10 -28.10
C VAL A 261 -32.21 0.43 -28.49
N ASP A 262 -32.78 1.38 -27.75
CA ASP A 262 -34.07 2.02 -28.07
C ASP A 262 -34.02 3.03 -29.24
N LYS A 263 -32.85 3.23 -29.86
CA LYS A 263 -32.65 4.18 -30.97
C LYS A 263 -32.32 3.53 -32.31
N ASN A 264 -32.34 2.19 -32.39
CA ASN A 264 -32.23 1.40 -33.61
C ASN A 264 -33.50 0.58 -33.82
#